data_AF-N1R741-F1
#
_entry.id   AF-N1R741-F1
#
_cell.length_a   1.000
_cell.length_b   1.000
_cell.length_c   1.000
_cell.angle_alpha   90.00
_cell.angle_beta   90.00
_cell.angle_gamma   90.00
#
_symmetry.space_group_name_H-M   'P 1'
#
loop_
_entity.id
_entity.type
_entity.pdbx_description
1 polymer ?
#
loop_
_entity_poly.entity_id
_entity_poly.type
_entity_poly.pdbx_seq_one_letter_code
_entity_poly.pdbx_strand_id
1 'polypeptide(L)'
;MSTRERRQAAIAELLALVTPKAGRVLVYVWALEQASSRRGWDASSDQDRLVSWVMRKPKGQEPGGTFQRYYHLYKEGELEEDVKAAGGIVVETGYEKDNWWVESFTDIYATCFALVQPWKSTWPSSGW
;
A
#
# COMPACT_ATOMS: atom_id res chain seq x y z
N MET A 1 8.51 13.51 -2.74
CA MET A 1 8.28 12.49 -3.79
C MET A 1 7.84 11.19 -3.12
N SER A 2 7.07 10.33 -3.78
CA SER A 2 6.49 9.12 -3.15
C SER A 2 7.48 7.95 -3.13
N THR A 3 8.58 8.09 -2.39
CA THR A 3 9.56 7.00 -2.26
C THR A 3 8.93 5.76 -1.64
N ARG A 4 9.53 4.59 -1.89
CA ARG A 4 9.03 3.31 -1.39
C ARG A 4 8.85 3.31 0.13
N GLU A 5 9.82 3.86 0.87
CA GLU A 5 9.80 3.96 2.33
C GLU A 5 8.61 4.79 2.82
N ARG A 6 8.29 5.88 2.11
CA ARG A 6 7.13 6.72 2.46
C ARG A 6 5.80 6.03 2.18
N ARG A 7 5.72 5.18 1.16
CA ARG A 7 4.52 4.38 0.86
C ARG A 7 4.30 3.31 1.91
N GLN A 8 5.37 2.59 2.27
CA GLN A 8 5.34 1.60 3.35
C GLN A 8 4.96 2.23 4.69
N ALA A 9 5.54 3.40 5.02
CA ALA A 9 5.16 4.14 6.22
C ALA A 9 3.67 4.55 6.19
N ALA A 10 3.16 5.04 5.06
CA ALA A 10 1.74 5.37 4.93
C ALA A 10 0.82 4.15 5.13
N ILE A 11 1.21 2.99 4.61
CA ILE A 11 0.47 1.73 4.82
C ILE A 11 0.54 1.31 6.30
N ALA A 12 1.71 1.42 6.95
CA ALA A 12 1.87 1.12 8.36
C ALA A 12 0.95 1.99 9.24
N GLU A 13 0.82 3.28 8.93
CA GLU A 13 -0.11 4.19 9.62
C GLU A 13 -1.57 3.75 9.43
N LEU A 14 -1.97 3.31 8.23
CA LEU A 14 -3.32 2.77 8.02
C LEU A 14 -3.58 1.51 8.85
N LEU A 15 -2.59 0.60 8.91
CA LEU A 15 -2.67 -0.62 9.70
C LEU A 15 -2.73 -0.34 11.21
N ALA A 16 -2.06 0.70 11.68
CA ALA A 16 -2.06 1.09 13.09
C ALA A 16 -3.43 1.64 13.56
N LEU A 17 -4.26 2.13 12.64
CA LEU A 17 -5.59 2.68 12.96
C LEU A 17 -6.66 1.60 13.19
N VAL A 18 -6.44 0.37 12.72
CA VAL A 18 -7.44 -0.70 12.81
C VAL A 18 -7.17 -1.64 13.98
N THR A 19 -8.22 -2.24 14.55
CA THR A 19 -8.09 -3.19 15.65
C THR A 19 -7.26 -4.41 15.21
N PRO A 20 -6.19 -4.80 15.94
CA PRO A 20 -5.40 -5.97 15.59
C PRO A 20 -6.25 -7.23 15.46
N LYS A 21 -5.95 -8.08 14.47
CA LYS A 21 -6.66 -9.34 14.11
C LYS A 21 -8.11 -9.20 13.64
N ALA A 22 -8.82 -8.15 14.02
CA ALA A 22 -10.25 -7.97 13.72
C ALA A 22 -10.53 -6.91 12.65
N GLY A 23 -9.79 -5.81 12.67
CA GLY A 23 -9.93 -4.74 11.69
C GLY A 23 -9.24 -5.07 10.37
N ARG A 24 -9.79 -4.53 9.28
CA ARG A 24 -9.31 -4.74 7.91
C ARG A 24 -8.98 -3.39 7.26
N VAL A 25 -7.94 -3.40 6.43
CA VAL A 25 -7.56 -2.29 5.56
C VAL A 25 -7.64 -2.77 4.12
N LEU A 26 -8.37 -2.02 3.29
CA LEU A 26 -8.45 -2.22 1.85
C LEU A 26 -7.75 -1.05 1.16
N VAL A 27 -6.67 -1.34 0.44
CA VAL A 27 -5.88 -0.35 -0.29
C VAL A 27 -6.04 -0.57 -1.78
N TYR A 28 -6.34 0.50 -2.52
CA TYR A 28 -6.36 0.53 -3.98
C TYR A 28 -5.31 1.51 -4.50
N VAL A 29 -4.56 1.09 -5.52
CA VAL A 29 -3.51 1.89 -6.17
C VAL A 29 -3.57 1.73 -7.69
N TRP A 30 -3.15 2.75 -8.43
CA TRP A 30 -3.13 2.67 -9.90
C TRP A 30 -2.11 1.64 -10.38
N ALA A 31 -2.55 0.78 -11.30
CA ALA A 31 -1.71 -0.23 -11.94
C ALA A 31 -0.89 0.36 -13.08
N LEU A 32 0.32 -0.16 -13.26
CA LEU A 32 1.16 0.15 -14.41
C LEU A 32 0.62 -0.56 -15.68
N GLU A 33 0.11 -1.77 -15.53
CA GLU A 33 -0.30 -2.70 -16.59
C GLU A 33 -1.65 -2.36 -17.24
N GLN A 34 -1.88 -1.09 -17.57
CA GLN A 34 -3.16 -0.59 -18.10
C GLN A 34 -3.09 -0.24 -19.59
N ALA A 35 -2.55 -1.14 -20.41
CA ALA A 35 -2.23 -0.87 -21.82
C ALA A 35 -3.46 -0.54 -22.67
N SER A 36 -4.62 -1.09 -22.34
CA SER A 36 -5.91 -0.79 -22.99
C SER A 36 -6.60 0.46 -22.46
N SER A 37 -6.08 1.11 -21.43
CA SER A 37 -6.66 2.33 -20.88
C SER A 37 -6.44 3.52 -21.83
N ARG A 38 -7.18 4.61 -21.60
CA ARG A 38 -6.99 5.88 -22.31
C ARG A 38 -5.54 6.39 -22.26
N ARG A 39 -4.75 5.98 -21.26
CA ARG A 39 -3.37 6.42 -21.07
C ARG A 39 -2.34 5.48 -21.66
N GLY A 40 -2.71 4.23 -21.94
CA GLY A 40 -1.86 3.28 -22.66
C GLY A 40 -0.53 2.97 -21.98
N TRP A 41 -0.46 3.01 -20.65
CA TRP A 41 0.75 2.58 -19.92
C TRP A 41 0.83 1.06 -19.92
N ASP A 42 2.02 0.53 -20.18
CA ASP A 42 2.30 -0.90 -20.17
C ASP A 42 3.44 -1.23 -19.19
N ALA A 43 3.75 -2.51 -19.03
CA ALA A 43 4.81 -2.96 -18.12
C ALA A 43 6.22 -2.42 -18.46
N SER A 44 6.42 -1.86 -19.66
CA SER A 44 7.69 -1.24 -20.07
C SER A 44 7.78 0.26 -19.75
N SER A 45 6.67 0.84 -19.29
CA SER A 45 6.53 2.25 -18.98
C SER A 45 7.15 2.62 -17.63
N ASP A 46 7.67 3.86 -17.49
CA ASP A 46 8.10 4.38 -16.18
C ASP A 46 6.97 4.38 -15.14
N GLN A 47 7.27 3.93 -13.92
CA GLN A 47 6.33 3.89 -12.79
C GLN A 47 6.01 5.29 -12.23
N ASP A 48 6.94 6.23 -12.32
CA ASP A 48 6.78 7.59 -11.81
C ASP A 48 6.27 8.52 -12.91
N ARG A 49 5.04 9.02 -12.75
CA ARG A 49 4.36 9.81 -13.79
C ARG A 49 3.83 11.14 -13.27
N LEU A 50 3.94 12.15 -14.13
CA LEU A 50 3.21 13.40 -14.00
C LEU A 50 1.93 13.31 -14.82
N VAL A 51 0.79 13.57 -14.17
CA VAL A 51 -0.53 13.57 -14.78
C VAL A 51 -1.13 14.96 -14.71
N SER A 52 -1.60 15.45 -15.85
CA SER A 52 -2.29 16.72 -15.94
C SER A 52 -3.55 16.74 -15.09
N TRP A 53 -3.61 17.69 -14.16
CA TRP A 53 -4.77 17.98 -13.36
C TRP A 53 -5.30 19.37 -13.70
N VAL A 54 -6.45 19.39 -14.37
CA VAL A 54 -7.12 20.62 -14.79
C VAL A 54 -7.99 21.12 -13.65
N MET A 55 -7.71 22.33 -13.18
CA MET A 55 -8.54 22.99 -12.19
C MET A 55 -9.89 23.38 -12.80
N ARG A 56 -10.96 22.69 -12.38
CA ARG A 56 -12.32 23.05 -12.78
C ARG A 56 -12.72 24.36 -12.10
N LYS A 57 -13.19 25.33 -12.89
CA LYS A 57 -13.76 26.59 -12.38
C LYS A 57 -15.27 26.65 -12.59
N PRO A 58 -15.98 27.52 -11.83
CA PRO A 58 -17.38 27.84 -12.07
C PRO A 58 -17.60 28.36 -13.50
N LYS A 59 -18.81 28.16 -14.01
CA LYS A 59 -19.20 28.50 -15.39
C LYS A 59 -19.00 30.01 -15.65
N GLY A 60 -18.24 30.36 -16.69
CA GLY A 60 -18.07 31.76 -17.15
C GLY A 60 -16.69 32.40 -16.92
N GLN A 61 -15.67 31.66 -16.47
CA GLN A 61 -14.29 32.14 -16.39
C GLN A 61 -13.36 31.34 -17.32
N GLU A 62 -12.28 31.98 -17.77
CA GLU A 62 -11.17 31.35 -18.51
C GLU A 62 -10.70 30.05 -17.82
N PRO A 63 -10.22 29.04 -18.59
CA PRO A 63 -9.77 27.76 -18.05
C PRO A 63 -8.79 27.97 -16.88
N GLY A 64 -9.04 27.29 -15.76
CA GLY A 64 -8.06 27.23 -14.68
C GLY A 64 -6.75 26.62 -15.18
N GLY A 65 -5.63 27.03 -14.58
CA GLY A 65 -4.31 26.49 -14.94
C GLY A 65 -4.28 24.96 -14.89
N THR A 66 -3.51 24.36 -15.78
CA THR A 66 -3.19 22.93 -15.74
C THR A 66 -1.98 22.71 -14.87
N PHE A 67 -2.13 21.90 -13.81
CA PHE A 67 -1.04 21.51 -12.94
C PHE A 67 -0.62 20.07 -13.23
N GLN A 68 0.58 19.70 -12.79
CA GLN A 68 1.07 18.33 -12.90
C GLN A 68 1.05 17.68 -11.52
N ARG A 69 0.35 16.55 -11.41
CA ARG A 69 0.32 15.74 -10.18
C ARG A 69 1.23 14.54 -10.36
N TYR A 70 2.04 14.28 -9.35
CA TYR A 70 2.87 13.09 -9.30
C TYR A 70 2.05 11.88 -8.87
N TYR A 71 2.24 10.77 -9.59
CA TYR A 71 1.73 9.44 -9.27
C TYR A 71 2.85 8.42 -9.37
N HIS A 72 2.81 7.42 -8.49
CA HIS A 72 3.57 6.19 -8.62
C HIS A 72 2.61 5.06 -9.01
N LEU A 73 2.86 4.43 -10.15
CA LEU A 73 2.09 3.32 -10.69
C LEU A 73 2.69 2.02 -10.18
N TYR A 74 1.88 1.23 -9.50
CA TYR A 74 2.31 -0.04 -8.95
C TYR A 74 2.32 -1.10 -10.06
N LYS A 75 3.38 -1.91 -10.07
CA LYS A 75 3.40 -3.16 -10.82
C LYS A 75 2.76 -4.29 -10.02
N GLU A 76 2.43 -5.38 -10.69
CA GLU A 76 1.96 -6.61 -10.05
C GLU A 76 2.88 -7.04 -8.89
N GLY A 77 2.29 -7.33 -7.73
CA GLY A 77 2.99 -7.80 -6.52
C GLY A 77 3.66 -6.72 -5.67
N GLU A 78 3.83 -5.49 -6.18
CA GLU A 78 4.55 -4.43 -5.44
C GLU A 78 3.76 -3.95 -4.21
N LEU A 79 2.43 -3.87 -4.31
CA LEU A 79 1.59 -3.41 -3.20
C LEU A 79 1.63 -4.42 -2.05
N GLU A 80 1.61 -5.72 -2.36
CA GLU A 80 1.71 -6.82 -1.42
C GLU A 80 3.05 -6.82 -0.69
N GLU A 81 4.15 -6.57 -1.42
CA GLU A 81 5.47 -6.41 -0.82
C GLU A 81 5.51 -5.23 0.15
N ASP A 82 4.93 -4.08 -0.23
CA ASP A 82 4.90 -2.89 0.62
C ASP A 82 4.01 -3.10 1.86
N VAL A 83 2.89 -3.82 1.74
CA VAL A 83 2.04 -4.22 2.89
C VAL A 83 2.79 -5.14 3.85
N LYS A 84 3.49 -6.17 3.34
CA LYS A 84 4.28 -7.08 4.16
C LYS A 84 5.43 -6.36 4.87
N ALA A 85 6.13 -5.47 4.15
CA ALA A 85 7.19 -4.65 4.71
C ALA A 85 6.69 -3.69 5.80
N ALA A 86 5.45 -3.21 5.68
CA ALA A 86 4.76 -2.40 6.68
C ALA A 86 4.25 -3.22 7.89
N GLY A 87 4.48 -4.54 7.95
CA GLY A 87 4.03 -5.41 9.03
C GLY A 87 2.58 -5.88 8.90
N GLY A 88 1.96 -5.67 7.73
CA GLY A 88 0.63 -6.17 7.41
C GLY A 88 0.65 -7.62 6.96
N ILE A 89 -0.47 -8.31 7.23
CA ILE A 89 -0.75 -9.65 6.73
C ILE A 89 -1.78 -9.51 5.62
N VAL A 90 -1.38 -9.92 4.41
CA VAL A 90 -2.24 -9.93 3.22
C VAL A 90 -3.29 -11.04 3.36
N VAL A 91 -4.56 -10.67 3.16
CA VAL A 91 -5.71 -11.59 3.17
C VAL A 91 -6.06 -11.98 1.75
N GLU A 92 -6.27 -10.98 0.89
CA GLU A 92 -6.69 -11.14 -0.49
C GLU A 92 -6.11 -10.00 -1.32
N THR A 93 -5.91 -10.27 -2.61
CA THR A 93 -5.33 -9.34 -3.57
C THR A 93 -6.07 -9.46 -4.90
N GLY A 94 -6.05 -8.41 -5.70
CA GLY A 94 -6.64 -8.50 -7.02
C GLY A 94 -6.41 -7.28 -7.90
N TYR A 95 -6.96 -7.36 -9.10
CA TYR A 95 -6.95 -6.31 -10.10
C TYR A 95 -8.38 -5.91 -10.43
N GLU A 96 -8.67 -4.61 -10.41
CA GLU A 96 -9.95 -4.08 -10.86
C GLU A 96 -9.79 -2.71 -11.55
N LYS A 97 -10.26 -2.62 -12.80
CA LYS A 97 -10.37 -1.36 -13.56
C LYS A 97 -9.10 -0.50 -13.51
N ASP A 98 -7.96 -1.09 -13.85
CA ASP A 98 -6.64 -0.43 -13.85
C ASP A 98 -6.10 -0.08 -12.46
N ASN A 99 -6.54 -0.81 -11.44
CA ASN A 99 -6.02 -0.70 -10.08
C ASN A 99 -5.62 -2.07 -9.54
N TRP A 100 -4.49 -2.11 -8.86
CA TRP A 100 -4.15 -3.18 -7.92
C TRP A 100 -4.80 -2.88 -6.58
N TRP A 101 -5.31 -3.91 -5.92
CA TRP A 101 -5.86 -3.79 -4.58
C TRP A 101 -5.43 -4.93 -3.67
N VAL A 102 -5.33 -4.62 -2.37
CA VAL A 102 -4.98 -5.56 -1.31
C VAL A 102 -5.88 -5.34 -0.11
N GLU A 103 -6.50 -6.43 0.37
CA GLU A 103 -7.08 -6.51 1.70
C GLU A 103 -6.02 -7.04 2.68
N SER A 104 -5.86 -6.37 3.82
CA SER A 104 -4.88 -6.75 4.84
C SER A 104 -5.35 -6.45 6.26
N PHE A 105 -4.64 -7.01 7.24
CA PHE A 105 -4.79 -6.68 8.66
C PHE A 105 -3.44 -6.68 9.36
N THR A 106 -3.41 -6.25 10.63
CA THR A 106 -2.21 -6.31 11.48
C THR A 106 -2.38 -7.27 12.65
N ASP A 107 -1.29 -7.95 13.03
CA ASP A 107 -1.18 -8.71 14.29
C ASP A 107 0.02 -8.22 15.09
N ILE A 108 -0.18 -7.12 15.85
CA ILE A 108 0.86 -6.53 16.70
C ILE A 108 1.42 -7.49 17.77
N TYR A 109 0.69 -8.56 18.08
CA TYR A 109 1.13 -9.54 19.08
C TYR A 109 2.08 -10.58 18.49
N ALA A 110 2.08 -10.82 17.18
CA ALA A 110 3.02 -11.72 16.52
C ALA A 110 4.47 -11.22 16.64
N THR A 111 4.69 -9.91 16.50
CA THR A 111 6.00 -9.27 16.63
C THR A 111 6.50 -9.22 18.07
N CYS A 112 5.62 -8.94 19.04
CA CYS A 112 5.97 -8.99 20.47
C CYS A 112 6.30 -10.41 20.94
N PHE A 113 5.59 -11.45 20.47
CA PHE A 113 5.86 -12.82 20.93
C PHE A 113 7.24 -13.32 20.48
N ALA A 114 7.69 -12.95 19.27
CA ALA A 114 9.00 -13.30 18.74
C ALA A 114 10.16 -12.67 19.54
N LEU A 115 10.00 -11.42 20.01
CA LEU A 115 11.00 -10.74 20.83
C LEU A 115 11.05 -11.24 22.28
N VAL A 116 10.01 -11.96 22.74
CA VAL A 116 9.90 -12.50 24.10
C VAL A 116 10.29 -13.98 24.18
N GLN A 117 10.65 -14.66 23.08
CA GLN A 117 11.11 -16.07 23.13
C GLN A 117 12.53 -16.35 23.68
N PRO A 118 13.48 -15.41 23.89
CA PRO A 118 14.81 -15.80 24.39
C PRO A 118 14.81 -16.41 25.81
N TRP A 119 13.80 -16.17 26.64
CA TRP A 119 13.85 -16.52 28.07
C TRP A 119 13.20 -17.85 28.45
N LYS A 120 12.43 -18.49 27.56
CA LYS A 120 11.73 -19.75 27.88
C LYS A 120 12.60 -21.01 27.77
N SER A 121 13.83 -20.92 27.27
CA SER A 121 14.71 -22.09 27.07
C SER A 121 15.70 -22.39 28.21
N THR A 122 15.73 -21.59 29.29
CA THR A 122 16.74 -21.72 30.35
C THR A 122 16.22 -22.16 31.72
N TRP A 123 14.95 -22.55 31.86
CA TRP A 123 14.46 -23.14 33.12
C TRP A 123 14.74 -24.64 33.16
N PRO A 124 15.61 -25.13 34.06
CA PRO A 124 15.71 -26.57 34.30
C PRO A 124 14.40 -27.05 34.90
N SER A 125 13.87 -28.14 34.35
CA SER A 125 12.73 -28.87 34.90
C SER A 125 13.13 -29.45 36.26
N SER A 126 12.97 -28.68 37.33
CA SER A 126 13.02 -29.20 38.69
C SER A 126 11.69 -29.90 38.97
N GLY A 127 11.70 -31.22 38.81
CA GLY A 127 10.65 -32.08 39.32
C GLY A 127 10.62 -32.05 40.84
N TRP A 128 9.42 -31.83 41.37
CA TRP A 128 8.95 -32.26 42.69
C TRP A 128 7.47 -32.61 42.56
#